data_AF-A0A7Z8VJ25-F1
#
_entry.id   AF-A0A7Z8VJ25-F1
#
_cell.length_a   1.000
_cell.length_b   1.000
_cell.length_c   1.000
_cell.angle_alpha   90.00
_cell.angle_beta   90.00
_cell.angle_gamma   90.00
#
_symmetry.space_group_name_H-M   'P 1'
#
loop_
_entity.id
_entity.type
_entity.pdbx_description
1 polymer ?
#
loop_
_entity_poly.entity_id
_entity_poly.type
_entity_poly.pdbx_seq_one_letter_code
_entity_poly.pdbx_strand_id
1 'polypeptide(L)'
;ILPEGQFPALAQFLQGSTFDTKASMREFYFKSSRSFALYLRPILLAVPFVFYKEDNDIMALIDLMKMHYGSGKDPSTFKLPQDIEDTLSKTQLPYLKKDSDDAQVDPHLFEFFVYHKMYRRLDKGLLCCNESVSYCDIDHDLISDALVDDVEKIANEFGYPKIPIYCDERLDAALMTLDSTWNRTTKRISDGENLAFNIKEMKTGEQQDWSLGYDSLNKLDDAFFRRLSQVEIPSIMMY
;
A
#
# COMPACT_ATOMS: atom_id res chain seq x y z
N ILE A 1 3.04 -17.38 27.92
CA ILE A 1 3.15 -18.81 28.30
C ILE A 1 2.26 -19.59 27.34
N LEU A 2 2.77 -20.65 26.70
CA LEU A 2 1.98 -21.43 25.73
C LEU A 2 0.79 -22.14 26.42
N PRO A 3 -0.39 -22.26 25.78
CA PRO A 3 -1.55 -22.99 26.32
C PRO A 3 -1.24 -24.47 26.56
N GLU A 4 -1.84 -25.08 27.60
CA GLU A 4 -1.54 -26.45 28.01
C GLU A 4 -1.69 -27.51 26.91
N GLY A 5 -2.67 -27.34 26.02
CA GLY A 5 -2.89 -28.26 24.90
C GLY A 5 -1.80 -28.24 23.82
N GLN A 6 -0.87 -27.27 23.83
CA GLN A 6 0.18 -27.14 22.83
C GLN A 6 1.52 -27.76 23.29
N PHE A 7 1.65 -28.13 24.57
CA PHE A 7 2.84 -28.80 25.10
C PHE A 7 3.14 -30.16 24.46
N PRO A 8 2.16 -31.03 24.15
CA PRO A 8 2.44 -32.34 23.54
C PRO A 8 3.04 -32.22 22.13
N ALA A 9 2.53 -31.30 21.32
CA ALA A 9 3.04 -31.05 19.96
C ALA A 9 4.46 -30.46 19.99
N LEU A 10 4.74 -29.57 20.96
CA LEU A 10 6.06 -28.98 21.14
C LEU A 10 7.06 -30.02 21.68
N ALA A 11 6.63 -30.92 22.56
CA ALA A 11 7.44 -32.04 23.03
C ALA A 11 7.79 -33.03 21.91
N GLN A 12 6.84 -33.35 21.03
CA GLN A 12 7.09 -34.18 19.83
C GLN A 12 8.06 -33.52 18.84
N PHE A 13 7.97 -32.19 18.66
CA PHE A 13 8.92 -31.43 17.86
C PHE A 13 10.33 -31.48 18.46
N LEU A 14 10.47 -31.29 19.77
CA LEU A 14 11.76 -31.39 20.47
C LEU A 14 12.34 -32.81 20.47
N GLN A 15 11.51 -33.85 20.39
CA GLN A 15 11.91 -35.25 20.31
C GLN A 15 12.34 -35.69 18.89
N GLY A 16 12.32 -34.81 17.90
CA GLY A 16 12.78 -35.11 16.54
C GLY A 16 11.82 -35.96 15.71
N SER A 17 10.57 -36.15 16.16
CA SER A 17 9.51 -36.65 15.29
C SER A 17 9.19 -35.59 14.23
N THR A 18 8.97 -36.01 12.97
CA THR A 18 8.70 -35.09 11.87
C THR A 18 7.38 -34.36 12.10
N PHE A 19 7.43 -33.16 12.65
CA PHE A 19 6.26 -32.31 12.82
C PHE A 19 5.68 -31.97 11.44
N ASP A 20 4.46 -32.44 11.16
CA ASP A 20 3.77 -32.12 9.91
C ASP A 20 3.24 -30.68 9.96
N THR A 21 4.12 -29.75 9.57
CA THR A 21 3.79 -28.34 9.42
C THR A 21 2.57 -28.08 8.54
N LYS A 22 2.33 -28.89 7.49
CA LYS A 22 1.21 -28.71 6.58
C LYS A 22 -0.10 -29.12 7.25
N ALA A 23 -0.11 -30.20 8.01
CA ALA A 23 -1.29 -30.63 8.77
C ALA A 23 -1.67 -29.59 9.84
N SER A 24 -0.69 -29.05 10.57
CA SER A 24 -0.97 -27.99 11.55
C SER A 24 -1.45 -26.68 10.91
N MET A 25 -0.85 -26.29 9.78
CA MET A 25 -1.33 -25.15 8.99
C MET A 25 -2.78 -25.36 8.55
N ARG A 26 -3.11 -26.53 8.00
CA ARG A 26 -4.45 -26.91 7.58
C ARG A 26 -5.47 -26.75 8.71
N GLU A 27 -5.16 -27.25 9.92
CA GLU A 27 -6.05 -27.12 11.07
C GLU A 27 -6.27 -25.65 11.47
N PHE A 28 -5.21 -24.85 11.46
CA PHE A 28 -5.29 -23.41 11.73
C PHE A 28 -6.19 -22.69 10.71
N TYR A 29 -6.04 -23.00 9.43
CA TYR A 29 -6.84 -22.38 8.36
C TYR A 29 -8.29 -22.82 8.40
N PHE A 30 -8.55 -24.08 8.72
CA PHE A 30 -9.91 -24.57 8.94
C PHE A 30 -10.63 -23.79 10.05
N LYS A 31 -9.96 -23.56 11.19
CA LYS A 31 -10.48 -22.75 12.30
C LYS A 31 -10.69 -21.28 11.93
N SER A 32 -9.88 -20.76 11.00
CA SER A 32 -9.90 -19.35 10.56
C SER A 32 -10.81 -19.09 9.35
N SER A 33 -11.48 -20.12 8.84
CA SER A 33 -12.33 -20.08 7.63
C SER A 33 -13.34 -18.93 7.60
N ARG A 34 -14.00 -18.66 8.73
CA ARG A 34 -14.97 -17.56 8.85
C ARG A 34 -14.33 -16.20 8.56
N SER A 35 -13.12 -15.94 9.06
CA SER A 35 -12.42 -14.68 8.82
C SER A 35 -12.08 -14.52 7.34
N PHE A 36 -11.64 -15.59 6.67
CA PHE A 36 -11.36 -15.55 5.23
C PHE A 36 -12.62 -15.28 4.41
N ALA A 37 -13.74 -15.92 4.75
CA ALA A 37 -15.01 -15.68 4.09
C ALA A 37 -15.51 -14.23 4.26
N LEU A 38 -15.22 -13.58 5.39
CA LEU A 38 -15.63 -12.21 5.66
C LEU A 38 -14.72 -11.16 5.02
N TYR A 39 -13.40 -11.37 5.02
CA TYR A 39 -12.44 -10.34 4.62
C TYR A 39 -11.83 -10.58 3.23
N LEU A 40 -11.47 -11.83 2.89
CA LEU A 40 -10.78 -12.14 1.63
C LEU A 40 -11.75 -12.40 0.48
N ARG A 41 -12.88 -13.07 0.77
CA ARG A 41 -13.86 -13.40 -0.28
C ARG A 41 -14.46 -12.17 -0.98
N PRO A 42 -14.85 -11.09 -0.29
CA PRO A 42 -15.34 -9.90 -0.98
C PRO A 42 -14.29 -9.30 -1.90
N ILE A 43 -13.01 -9.30 -1.50
CA ILE A 43 -11.89 -8.83 -2.32
C ILE A 43 -11.75 -9.70 -3.56
N LEU A 44 -11.79 -11.03 -3.39
CA LEU A 44 -11.76 -11.97 -4.50
C LEU A 44 -12.86 -11.69 -5.53
N LEU A 45 -14.08 -11.42 -5.07
CA LEU A 45 -15.24 -11.20 -5.95
C LEU A 45 -15.21 -9.84 -6.64
N ALA A 46 -14.75 -8.79 -5.95
CA ALA A 46 -14.77 -7.43 -6.48
C ALA A 46 -13.59 -7.12 -7.40
N VAL A 47 -12.41 -7.68 -7.11
CA VAL A 47 -11.17 -7.26 -7.79
C VAL A 47 -10.99 -7.99 -9.13
N PRO A 48 -10.75 -7.27 -10.24
CA PRO A 48 -10.44 -7.85 -11.54
C PRO A 48 -8.97 -8.28 -11.60
N PHE A 49 -8.66 -9.44 -11.01
CA PHE A 49 -7.33 -10.04 -11.12
C PHE A 49 -7.03 -10.45 -12.56
N VAL A 50 -5.81 -10.17 -12.99
CA VAL A 50 -5.24 -10.54 -14.30
C VAL A 50 -3.95 -11.28 -14.06
N PHE A 51 -3.67 -12.30 -14.88
CA PHE A 51 -2.38 -12.99 -14.87
C PHE A 51 -1.61 -12.60 -16.12
N TYR A 52 -0.30 -12.40 -16.00
CA TYR A 52 0.57 -11.94 -17.10
C TYR A 52 0.61 -12.86 -18.34
N LYS A 53 0.02 -14.05 -18.27
CA LYS A 53 -0.11 -15.04 -19.35
C LYS A 53 -1.53 -15.57 -19.44
N GLU A 54 -2.00 -15.78 -20.66
CA GLU A 54 -3.37 -16.21 -20.95
C GLU A 54 -3.68 -17.60 -20.36
N ASP A 55 -2.77 -18.57 -20.48
CA ASP A 55 -2.99 -19.93 -20.00
C ASP A 55 -2.34 -20.16 -18.62
N ASN A 56 -3.10 -19.95 -17.54
CA ASN A 56 -2.65 -20.32 -16.21
C ASN A 56 -3.72 -20.98 -15.33
N ASP A 57 -3.34 -22.10 -14.72
CA ASP A 57 -4.17 -22.85 -13.76
C ASP A 57 -4.71 -21.97 -12.61
N ILE A 58 -4.02 -20.89 -12.23
CA ILE A 58 -4.50 -20.03 -11.14
C ILE A 58 -5.73 -19.23 -11.52
N MET A 59 -5.86 -18.78 -12.77
CA MET A 59 -7.03 -18.03 -13.22
C MET A 59 -8.26 -18.92 -13.23
N ALA A 60 -8.12 -20.16 -13.72
CA ALA A 60 -9.19 -21.17 -13.64
C ALA A 60 -9.69 -21.40 -12.20
N LEU A 61 -8.78 -21.43 -11.22
CA LEU A 61 -9.13 -21.56 -9.80
C LEU A 61 -9.86 -20.31 -9.26
N ILE A 62 -9.41 -19.11 -9.62
CA ILE A 62 -10.03 -17.84 -9.23
C ILE A 62 -11.42 -17.72 -9.84
N ASP A 63 -11.57 -18.01 -11.13
CA ASP A 63 -12.83 -17.92 -11.86
C ASP A 63 -13.83 -18.92 -11.34
N LEU A 64 -13.39 -20.13 -11.00
CA LEU A 64 -14.24 -21.12 -10.36
C LEU A 64 -14.80 -20.62 -9.02
N MET A 65 -13.97 -20.00 -8.19
CA MET A 65 -14.43 -19.41 -6.94
C MET A 65 -15.36 -18.21 -7.17
N LYS A 66 -15.05 -17.34 -8.14
CA LYS A 66 -15.90 -16.21 -8.51
C LYS A 66 -17.26 -16.66 -9.02
N MET A 67 -17.31 -17.69 -9.86
CA MET A 67 -18.56 -18.27 -10.36
C MET A 67 -19.38 -18.88 -9.23
N HIS A 68 -18.76 -19.66 -8.34
CA HIS A 68 -19.45 -20.30 -7.23
C HIS A 68 -20.03 -19.26 -6.26
N TYR A 69 -19.18 -18.42 -5.69
CA TYR A 69 -19.59 -17.47 -4.65
C TYR A 69 -20.31 -16.24 -5.19
N GLY A 70 -20.02 -15.81 -6.42
CA GLY A 70 -20.74 -14.73 -7.10
C GLY A 70 -22.20 -15.10 -7.41
N SER A 71 -22.51 -16.39 -7.55
CA SER A 71 -23.89 -16.88 -7.69
C SER A 71 -24.66 -16.98 -6.36
N GLY A 72 -24.06 -16.56 -5.24
CA GLY A 72 -24.68 -16.61 -3.91
C GLY A 72 -24.79 -18.02 -3.33
N LYS A 73 -24.08 -19.01 -3.88
CA LYS A 73 -24.09 -20.38 -3.40
C LYS A 73 -23.34 -20.53 -2.08
N ASP A 74 -23.89 -21.38 -1.20
CA ASP A 74 -23.24 -21.72 0.05
C ASP A 74 -21.94 -22.51 -0.17
N PRO A 75 -20.94 -22.37 0.73
CA PRO A 75 -19.72 -23.15 0.68
C PRO A 75 -19.98 -24.66 0.61
N SER A 76 -20.99 -25.17 1.32
CA SER A 76 -21.34 -26.60 1.36
C SER A 76 -21.75 -27.20 0.02
N THR A 77 -22.19 -26.38 -0.93
CA THR A 77 -22.61 -26.83 -2.27
C THR A 77 -21.46 -26.88 -3.27
N PHE A 78 -20.27 -26.45 -2.85
CA PHE A 78 -19.08 -26.43 -3.68
C PHE A 78 -18.67 -27.85 -4.06
N LYS A 79 -18.37 -28.03 -5.36
CA LYS A 79 -17.82 -29.26 -5.90
C LYS A 79 -16.66 -28.89 -6.80
N LEU A 80 -15.54 -29.59 -6.62
CA LEU A 80 -14.37 -29.40 -7.47
C LEU A 80 -14.59 -30.14 -8.80
N PRO A 81 -14.52 -29.47 -9.95
CA PRO A 81 -14.54 -30.11 -11.26
C PRO A 81 -13.32 -31.02 -11.46
N GLN A 82 -13.52 -32.15 -12.15
CA GLN A 82 -12.49 -33.19 -12.32
C GLN A 82 -11.27 -32.70 -13.11
N ASP A 83 -11.47 -31.85 -14.10
CA ASP A 83 -10.41 -31.20 -14.89
C ASP A 83 -9.44 -30.38 -14.02
N ILE A 84 -9.97 -29.65 -13.04
CA ILE A 84 -9.16 -28.90 -12.08
C ILE A 84 -8.54 -29.84 -11.04
N GLU A 85 -9.28 -30.86 -10.61
CA GLU A 85 -8.76 -31.87 -9.67
C GLU A 85 -7.55 -32.62 -10.25
N ASP A 86 -7.57 -32.98 -11.53
CA ASP A 86 -6.47 -33.64 -12.24
C ASP A 86 -5.24 -32.75 -12.38
N THR A 87 -5.44 -31.44 -12.45
CA THR A 87 -4.36 -30.44 -12.50
C THR A 87 -3.68 -30.26 -11.13
N LEU A 88 -4.39 -30.57 -10.04
CA LEU A 88 -3.81 -30.50 -8.69
C LEU A 88 -2.82 -31.64 -8.43
N SER A 89 -1.72 -31.32 -7.76
CA SER A 89 -0.76 -32.35 -7.39
C SER A 89 -1.39 -33.37 -6.44
N LYS A 90 -1.10 -34.66 -6.67
CA LYS A 90 -1.45 -35.77 -5.76
C LYS A 90 -0.97 -35.55 -4.31
N THR A 91 0.02 -34.69 -4.10
CA THR A 91 0.53 -34.31 -2.77
C THR A 91 -0.29 -33.22 -2.07
N GLN A 92 -1.09 -32.46 -2.81
CA GLN A 92 -1.88 -31.33 -2.30
C GLN A 92 -3.31 -31.77 -1.97
N LEU A 93 -3.91 -32.63 -2.79
CA LEU A 93 -5.27 -33.14 -2.62
C LEU A 93 -5.57 -33.70 -1.20
N PRO A 94 -4.67 -34.49 -0.56
CA PRO A 94 -4.94 -35.01 0.79
C PRO A 94 -5.12 -33.91 1.85
N TYR A 95 -4.46 -32.76 1.67
CA TYR A 95 -4.55 -31.64 2.61
C TYR A 95 -5.78 -30.75 2.36
N LEU A 96 -6.50 -30.96 1.27
CA LEU A 96 -7.72 -30.23 0.92
C LEU A 96 -8.99 -30.96 1.40
N LYS A 97 -8.90 -32.25 1.70
CA LYS A 97 -10.00 -33.06 2.23
C LYS A 97 -10.08 -32.95 3.76
N LYS A 98 -11.25 -33.17 4.37
CA LYS A 98 -11.39 -33.12 5.84
C LYS A 98 -10.85 -34.41 6.48
N ASP A 99 -11.25 -35.53 5.94
CA ASP A 99 -10.70 -36.84 6.24
C ASP A 99 -10.08 -37.45 4.97
N SER A 100 -9.07 -38.32 5.12
CA SER A 100 -8.39 -38.94 3.97
C SER A 100 -9.33 -39.75 3.08
N ASP A 101 -10.42 -40.25 3.65
CA ASP A 101 -11.45 -41.05 2.98
C ASP A 101 -12.57 -40.22 2.34
N ASP A 102 -12.57 -38.89 2.51
CA ASP A 102 -13.60 -38.05 1.92
C ASP A 102 -13.49 -38.03 0.39
N ALA A 103 -14.64 -38.22 -0.27
CA ALA A 103 -14.74 -38.18 -1.72
C ALA A 103 -14.68 -36.74 -2.28
N GLN A 104 -14.88 -35.72 -1.45
CA GLN A 104 -14.95 -34.33 -1.86
C GLN A 104 -13.95 -33.48 -1.07
N VAL A 105 -13.47 -32.43 -1.72
CA VAL A 105 -12.61 -31.43 -1.11
C VAL A 105 -13.42 -30.53 -0.16
N ASP A 106 -12.84 -30.19 0.99
CA ASP A 106 -13.45 -29.23 1.91
C ASP A 106 -13.44 -27.82 1.27
N PRO A 107 -14.60 -27.14 1.17
CA PRO A 107 -14.71 -25.84 0.49
C PRO A 107 -13.85 -24.75 1.12
N HIS A 108 -13.69 -24.76 2.45
CA HIS A 108 -12.94 -23.73 3.17
C HIS A 108 -11.43 -23.94 3.03
N LEU A 109 -10.97 -25.20 3.06
CA LEU A 109 -9.58 -25.54 2.79
C LEU A 109 -9.20 -25.23 1.34
N PHE A 110 -10.10 -25.49 0.39
CA PHE A 110 -9.90 -25.12 -1.01
C PHE A 110 -9.81 -23.61 -1.20
N GLU A 111 -10.74 -22.85 -0.63
CA GLU A 111 -10.74 -21.40 -0.67
C GLU A 111 -9.41 -20.83 -0.14
N PHE A 112 -8.93 -21.32 1.00
CA PHE A 112 -7.63 -20.93 1.54
C PHE A 112 -6.47 -21.30 0.60
N PHE A 113 -6.51 -22.49 0.01
CA PHE A 113 -5.47 -22.93 -0.93
C PHE A 113 -5.35 -22.01 -2.13
N VAL A 114 -6.48 -21.54 -2.68
CA VAL A 114 -6.49 -20.55 -3.76
C VAL A 114 -5.88 -19.23 -3.29
N TYR A 115 -6.25 -18.72 -2.11
CA TYR A 115 -5.64 -17.51 -1.55
C TYR A 115 -4.13 -17.65 -1.36
N HIS A 116 -3.66 -18.80 -0.88
CA HIS A 116 -2.23 -19.04 -0.72
C HIS A 116 -1.49 -19.07 -2.07
N LYS A 117 -2.10 -19.69 -3.10
CA LYS A 117 -1.58 -19.64 -4.47
C LYS A 117 -1.55 -18.21 -5.00
N MET A 118 -2.62 -17.43 -4.80
CA MET A 118 -2.70 -16.03 -5.24
C MET A 118 -1.61 -15.19 -4.60
N TYR A 119 -1.44 -15.28 -3.28
CA TYR A 119 -0.38 -14.58 -2.56
C TYR A 119 1.00 -14.85 -3.16
N ARG A 120 1.33 -16.12 -3.43
CA ARG A 120 2.62 -16.48 -4.04
C ARG A 120 2.80 -15.96 -5.46
N ARG A 121 1.72 -15.67 -6.19
CA ARG A 121 1.79 -15.10 -7.54
C ARG A 121 1.84 -13.58 -7.50
N LEU A 122 1.11 -12.94 -6.58
CA LEU A 122 1.19 -11.51 -6.29
C LEU A 122 2.60 -11.12 -5.83
N ASP A 123 3.18 -11.88 -4.91
CA ASP A 123 4.54 -11.65 -4.39
C ASP A 123 5.62 -11.78 -5.49
N LYS A 124 5.33 -12.54 -6.54
CA LYS A 124 6.19 -12.68 -7.72
C LYS A 124 5.86 -11.69 -8.85
N GLY A 125 4.86 -10.83 -8.69
CA GLY A 125 4.40 -9.91 -9.72
C GLY A 125 3.79 -10.60 -10.95
N LEU A 126 3.29 -11.84 -10.81
CA LEU A 126 2.69 -12.60 -11.92
C LEU A 126 1.17 -12.47 -11.98
N LEU A 127 0.55 -12.19 -10.83
CA LEU A 127 -0.85 -11.86 -10.71
C LEU A 127 -0.94 -10.37 -10.39
N CYS A 128 -1.73 -9.64 -11.15
CA CYS A 128 -1.84 -8.19 -11.11
C CYS A 128 -3.32 -7.77 -11.02
N CYS A 129 -3.54 -6.51 -10.70
CA CYS A 129 -4.81 -5.80 -10.78
C CYS A 129 -4.53 -4.47 -11.49
N ASN A 130 -5.02 -4.33 -12.72
CA ASN A 130 -4.75 -3.16 -13.55
C ASN A 130 -5.35 -1.86 -12.97
N GLU A 131 -6.35 -1.98 -12.09
CA GLU A 131 -6.91 -0.84 -11.35
C GLU A 131 -6.06 -0.43 -10.13
N SER A 132 -4.98 -1.15 -9.83
CA SER A 132 -4.08 -0.87 -8.72
C SER A 132 -2.89 -0.01 -9.15
N VAL A 133 -2.53 0.99 -8.34
CA VAL A 133 -1.33 1.82 -8.56
C VAL A 133 -0.03 1.04 -8.35
N SER A 134 -0.03 -0.02 -7.53
CA SER A 134 1.19 -0.73 -7.13
C SER A 134 1.31 -2.15 -7.67
N TYR A 135 0.22 -2.70 -8.20
CA TYR A 135 0.16 -4.09 -8.69
C TYR A 135 -0.45 -4.13 -10.10
N CYS A 136 -0.05 -3.20 -10.96
CA CYS A 136 -0.47 -3.15 -12.36
C CYS A 136 0.45 -4.02 -13.23
N ASP A 137 -0.08 -4.53 -14.35
CA ASP A 137 0.77 -5.14 -15.38
C ASP A 137 1.63 -4.06 -16.05
N ILE A 138 2.88 -4.41 -16.38
CA ILE A 138 3.84 -3.46 -16.96
C ILE A 138 3.34 -2.93 -18.30
N ASP A 139 2.71 -3.79 -19.11
CA ASP A 139 2.17 -3.40 -20.42
C ASP A 139 0.97 -2.45 -20.28
N HIS A 140 0.31 -2.44 -19.11
CA HIS A 140 -0.78 -1.53 -18.80
C HIS A 140 -0.30 -0.23 -18.11
N ASP A 141 0.80 -0.29 -17.36
CA ASP A 141 1.45 0.88 -16.77
C ASP A 141 2.23 1.71 -17.81
N LEU A 142 2.67 1.07 -18.89
CA LEU A 142 3.37 1.73 -20.00
C LEU A 142 2.38 2.38 -20.99
N ILE A 143 2.78 3.55 -21.48
CA ILE A 143 2.08 4.23 -22.57
C ILE A 143 2.43 3.50 -23.87
N SER A 144 1.42 3.22 -24.71
CA SER A 144 1.64 2.56 -26.01
C SER A 144 2.61 3.36 -26.88
N ASP A 145 3.52 2.67 -27.56
CA ASP A 145 4.54 3.29 -28.44
C ASP A 145 3.95 4.30 -29.45
N ALA A 146 2.73 4.06 -29.94
CA ALA A 146 2.04 4.94 -30.88
C ALA A 146 1.65 6.32 -30.32
N LEU A 147 1.60 6.46 -28.99
CA LEU A 147 1.24 7.70 -28.29
C LEU A 147 2.46 8.48 -27.81
N VAL A 148 3.67 7.89 -27.83
CA VAL A 148 4.90 8.50 -27.30
C VAL A 148 5.24 9.82 -27.99
N ASP A 149 4.84 10.00 -29.26
CA ASP A 149 5.04 11.23 -30.02
C ASP A 149 4.18 12.41 -29.52
N ASP A 150 3.09 12.14 -28.77
CA ASP A 150 2.14 13.13 -28.25
C ASP A 150 2.41 13.47 -26.76
N VAL A 151 3.68 13.71 -26.41
CA VAL A 151 4.16 13.97 -25.03
C VAL A 151 3.34 15.04 -24.29
N GLU A 152 2.91 16.10 -24.99
CA GLU A 152 2.11 17.19 -24.40
C GLU A 152 0.70 16.73 -23.97
N LYS A 153 0.05 15.85 -24.74
CA LYS A 153 -1.29 15.33 -24.40
C LYS A 153 -1.20 14.39 -23.22
N ILE A 154 -0.24 13.47 -23.25
CA ILE A 154 0.04 12.52 -22.16
C ILE A 154 0.33 13.28 -20.86
N ALA A 155 1.25 14.24 -20.91
CA ALA A 155 1.62 15.02 -19.74
C ALA A 155 0.43 15.74 -19.10
N ASN A 156 -0.52 16.22 -19.90
CA ASN A 156 -1.74 16.84 -19.41
C ASN A 156 -2.73 15.81 -18.83
N GLU A 157 -2.92 14.66 -19.48
CA GLU A 157 -3.82 13.59 -19.01
C GLU A 157 -3.38 13.01 -17.67
N PHE A 158 -2.08 12.77 -17.48
CA PHE A 158 -1.53 12.20 -16.25
C PHE A 158 -1.24 13.25 -15.16
N GLY A 159 -1.60 14.53 -15.39
CA GLY A 159 -1.44 15.59 -14.38
C GLY A 159 -0.01 16.09 -14.19
N TYR A 160 0.86 15.85 -15.16
CA TYR A 160 2.26 16.29 -15.18
C TYR A 160 2.53 17.33 -16.29
N PRO A 161 1.85 18.49 -16.32
CA PRO A 161 1.96 19.49 -17.40
C PRO A 161 3.35 20.12 -17.51
N LYS A 162 4.26 19.82 -16.57
CA LYS A 162 5.63 20.36 -16.51
C LYS A 162 6.67 19.45 -17.17
N ILE A 163 6.30 18.24 -17.58
CA ILE A 163 7.21 17.29 -18.27
C ILE A 163 7.56 17.75 -19.70
N PRO A 164 6.63 18.31 -20.50
CA PRO A 164 6.94 18.75 -21.86
C PRO A 164 7.82 20.01 -21.92
N ILE A 165 7.86 20.79 -20.84
CA ILE A 165 8.65 22.01 -20.77
C ILE A 165 10.12 21.62 -20.64
N TYR A 166 10.95 22.08 -21.57
CA TYR A 166 12.37 21.77 -21.56
C TYR A 166 13.05 22.37 -20.33
N CYS A 167 14.11 21.70 -19.83
CA CYS A 167 14.81 22.12 -18.62
C CYS A 167 15.28 23.57 -18.68
N ASP A 168 15.74 24.03 -19.84
CA ASP A 168 16.27 25.39 -20.04
C ASP A 168 15.16 26.44 -19.88
N GLU A 169 14.01 26.26 -20.54
CA GLU A 169 12.87 27.18 -20.42
C GLU A 169 12.35 27.27 -18.99
N ARG A 170 12.37 26.15 -18.27
CA ARG A 170 12.01 26.10 -16.86
C ARG A 170 13.03 26.84 -16.00
N LEU A 171 14.32 26.71 -16.31
CA LEU A 171 15.38 27.41 -15.61
C LEU A 171 15.27 28.92 -15.83
N ASP A 172 15.01 29.34 -17.07
CA ASP A 172 14.83 30.74 -17.44
C ASP A 172 13.60 31.35 -16.73
N ALA A 173 12.47 30.62 -16.70
CA ALA A 173 11.28 31.06 -15.97
C ALA A 173 11.54 31.19 -14.46
N ALA A 174 12.31 30.26 -13.87
CA ALA A 174 12.71 30.32 -12.47
C ALA A 174 13.65 31.51 -12.19
N LEU A 175 14.63 31.76 -13.08
CA LEU A 175 15.53 32.92 -13.01
C LEU A 175 14.76 34.22 -13.12
N MET A 176 13.84 34.35 -14.08
CA MET A 176 12.96 35.52 -14.20
C MET A 176 12.09 35.73 -12.95
N THR A 177 11.56 34.65 -12.36
CA THR A 177 10.78 34.74 -11.12
C THR A 177 11.66 35.20 -9.96
N LEU A 178 12.90 34.70 -9.88
CA LEU A 178 13.87 35.13 -8.88
C LEU A 178 14.23 36.62 -9.04
N ASP A 179 14.57 37.05 -10.26
CA ASP A 179 14.95 38.44 -10.53
C ASP A 179 13.78 39.40 -10.29
N SER A 180 12.57 39.03 -10.70
CA SER A 180 11.38 39.86 -10.46
C SER A 180 11.04 39.95 -8.97
N THR A 181 11.16 38.86 -8.22
CA THR A 181 10.93 38.86 -6.76
C THR A 181 12.02 39.61 -6.01
N TRP A 182 13.28 39.48 -6.43
CA TRP A 182 14.40 40.25 -5.92
C TRP A 182 14.16 41.75 -6.12
N ASN A 183 13.95 42.18 -7.37
CA ASN A 183 13.68 43.58 -7.71
C ASN A 183 12.47 44.14 -6.97
N ARG A 184 11.37 43.37 -6.89
CA ARG A 184 10.17 43.78 -6.15
C ARG A 184 10.45 43.94 -4.66
N THR A 185 11.22 43.04 -4.06
CA THR A 185 11.53 43.07 -2.62
C THR A 185 12.47 44.23 -2.31
N THR A 186 13.53 44.42 -3.10
CA THR A 186 14.47 45.54 -2.94
C THR A 186 13.76 46.89 -3.12
N LYS A 187 12.89 47.04 -4.12
CA LYS A 187 12.07 48.26 -4.28
C LYS A 187 11.16 48.50 -3.08
N ARG A 188 10.47 47.46 -2.58
CA ARG A 188 9.63 47.60 -1.38
C ARG A 188 10.43 47.96 -0.12
N ILE A 189 11.68 47.52 -0.02
CA ILE A 189 12.59 47.93 1.06
C ILE A 189 12.99 49.41 0.88
N SER A 190 13.39 49.83 -0.33
CA SER A 190 13.78 51.23 -0.58
C SER A 190 12.62 52.22 -0.40
N ASP A 191 11.41 51.80 -0.78
CA ASP A 191 10.21 52.62 -0.77
C ASP A 191 9.53 52.62 0.61
N GLY A 192 10.05 51.83 1.56
CA GLY A 192 9.53 51.74 2.94
C GLY A 192 8.19 51.01 3.07
N GLU A 193 7.72 50.32 2.03
CA GLU A 193 6.45 49.59 2.02
C GLU A 193 6.48 48.30 2.87
N ASN A 194 7.67 47.79 3.20
CA ASN A 194 7.84 46.63 4.08
C ASN A 194 7.81 47.05 5.56
N LEU A 195 6.61 47.12 6.15
CA LEU A 195 6.38 47.45 7.58
C LEU A 195 7.14 46.54 8.57
N ALA A 196 7.48 45.33 8.14
CA ALA A 196 8.22 44.33 8.92
C ALA A 196 9.73 44.60 9.00
N PHE A 197 10.30 45.39 8.09
CA PHE A 197 11.75 45.60 7.99
C PHE A 197 12.11 47.00 8.49
N ASN A 198 12.77 47.07 9.64
CA ASN A 198 13.14 48.33 10.29
C ASN A 198 14.66 48.50 10.28
N ILE A 199 15.16 49.58 9.66
CA ILE A 199 16.56 49.99 9.74
C ILE A 199 16.64 51.14 10.75
N LYS A 200 17.44 51.00 11.80
CA LYS A 200 17.73 52.07 12.76
C LYS A 200 19.16 52.56 12.54
N GLU A 201 19.32 53.83 12.16
CA GLU A 201 20.63 54.48 12.13
C GLU A 201 20.98 54.99 13.53
N MET A 202 21.98 54.39 14.18
CA MET A 202 22.57 54.96 15.40
C MET A 202 23.49 56.13 15.01
N LYS A 203 23.40 57.25 15.73
CA LYS A 203 24.04 58.55 15.42
C LYS A 203 25.59 58.58 15.46
N THR A 204 26.25 57.43 15.39
CA THR A 204 27.70 57.32 15.36
C THR A 204 28.13 56.27 14.33
N GLY A 205 28.13 56.71 13.08
CA GLY A 205 29.27 56.48 12.18
C GLY A 205 29.36 55.18 11.41
N GLU A 206 28.96 54.00 11.89
CA GLU A 206 29.35 52.79 11.13
C GLU A 206 28.53 51.50 11.27
N GLN A 207 27.41 51.47 12.02
CA GLN A 207 26.58 50.27 12.07
C GLN A 207 25.09 50.57 11.88
N GLN A 208 24.57 50.12 10.73
CA GLN A 208 23.14 50.00 10.46
C GLN A 208 22.65 48.73 11.15
N ASP A 209 21.88 48.89 12.23
CA ASP A 209 21.23 47.77 12.89
C ASP A 209 19.87 47.54 12.23
N TRP A 210 19.67 46.36 11.66
CA TRP A 210 18.44 46.00 10.95
C TRP A 210 17.69 44.93 11.72
N SER A 211 16.37 45.09 11.83
CA SER A 211 15.49 44.07 12.40
C SER A 211 14.37 43.71 11.44
N LEU A 212 14.10 42.41 11.34
CA LEU A 212 12.98 41.85 10.58
C LEU A 212 11.95 41.30 11.56
N GLY A 213 10.81 41.98 11.66
CA GLY A 213 9.64 41.48 12.37
C GLY A 213 8.98 40.38 11.55
N TYR A 214 9.01 39.14 12.03
CA TYR A 214 8.22 38.08 11.42
C TYR A 214 6.76 38.26 11.83
N ASP A 215 5.85 38.35 10.86
CA ASP A 215 4.46 37.99 11.09
C ASP A 215 4.43 36.48 11.29
N SER A 216 4.41 36.02 12.55
CA SER A 216 3.97 34.66 12.82
C SER A 216 2.52 34.58 12.36
N LEU A 217 2.28 34.03 11.17
CA LEU A 217 0.97 33.89 10.51
C LEU A 217 -0.10 33.26 11.42
N ASN A 218 0.31 32.60 12.49
CA ASN A 218 -0.56 32.11 13.54
C ASN A 218 -0.18 32.77 14.87
N LYS A 219 -1.09 33.53 15.48
CA LYS A 219 -1.14 33.59 16.94
C LYS A 219 -1.25 32.13 17.39
N LEU A 220 -0.19 31.54 17.93
CA LEU A 220 -0.34 30.28 18.63
C LEU A 220 -1.43 30.52 19.69
N ASP A 221 -2.46 29.69 19.66
CA ASP A 221 -3.51 29.74 20.66
C ASP A 221 -2.93 29.20 21.98
N ASP A 222 -2.19 30.08 22.66
CA ASP A 222 -1.51 29.79 23.93
C ASP A 222 -2.51 29.48 25.06
N ALA A 223 -3.82 29.50 24.80
CA ALA A 223 -4.85 29.13 25.76
C ALA A 223 -4.71 27.68 26.25
N PHE A 224 -4.15 26.78 25.44
CA PHE A 224 -3.81 25.42 25.88
C PHE A 224 -2.57 25.42 26.77
N PHE A 225 -1.47 26.02 26.31
CA PHE A 225 -0.19 26.00 27.02
C PHE A 225 -0.17 26.82 28.32
N ARG A 226 -1.00 27.87 28.43
CA ARG A 226 -1.19 28.62 29.68
C ARG A 226 -1.90 27.83 30.78
N ARG A 227 -2.66 26.79 30.42
CA ARG A 227 -3.34 25.91 31.38
C ARG A 227 -2.46 24.79 31.91
N LEU A 228 -1.31 24.54 31.27
CA LEU A 228 -0.35 23.56 31.74
C LEU A 228 0.49 24.18 32.86
N SER A 229 0.63 23.48 33.98
CA SER A 229 1.63 23.82 34.99
C SER A 229 3.01 23.76 34.34
N GLN A 230 3.78 24.85 34.43
CA GLN A 230 5.17 24.82 34.00
C GLN A 230 5.93 23.87 34.93
N VAL A 231 6.46 22.80 34.36
CA VAL A 231 7.30 21.84 35.07
C VAL A 231 8.65 21.80 34.39
N GLU A 232 9.71 21.69 35.17
CA GLU A 232 11.07 21.60 34.64
C GLU A 232 11.23 20.30 33.83
N ILE A 233 11.98 20.39 32.72
CA ILE A 233 12.26 19.26 31.81
C ILE A 233 12.75 17.99 32.55
N PRO A 234 13.59 18.06 33.62
CA PRO A 234 14.02 16.88 34.35
C PRO A 234 12.88 16.08 34.98
N SER A 235 11.77 16.73 35.35
CA SER A 235 10.63 16.08 36.01
C SER A 235 9.77 15.27 35.04
N ILE A 236 9.82 15.60 33.74
CA ILE A 236 9.11 14.88 32.67
C ILE A 236 9.94 13.68 32.20
N MET A 237 11.27 13.78 32.27
CA MET A 237 12.23 12.76 31.84
C MET A 237 12.46 11.63 32.86
N MET A 238 11.76 11.64 34.00
CA MET A 238 11.93 10.66 35.10
C MET A 238 10.84 9.56 35.14
N TYR A 239 10.16 9.29 34.02
CA TYR A 239 9.29 8.13 33.83
C TYR A 239 9.71 7.31 32.62
#